data_AF-A0A0F9PL15-F1
#
_entry.id   AF-A0A0F9PL15-F1
#
_cell.length_a   1.000
_cell.length_b   1.000
_cell.length_c   1.000
_cell.angle_alpha   90.00
_cell.angle_beta   90.00
_cell.angle_gamma   90.00
#
_symmetry.space_group_name_H-M   'P 1'
#
loop_
_entity.id
_entity.type
_entity.pdbx_description
1 polymer ?
#
loop_
_entity_poly.entity_id
_entity_poly.type
_entity_poly.pdbx_seq_one_letter_code
_entity_poly.pdbx_strand_id
1 'polypeptide(L)'
;MTLIKYTLTAALMATVAMPALAEGQLNIYSSRHYDTDERLYTDFTDQTGITINRIEGKADELLARMQAEGANSPADVLITVDT
;
A
#
# COMPACT_ATOMS: atom_id res chain seq x y z
N MET A 1 -12.57 -47.24 -23.67
CA MET A 1 -12.57 -45.87 -24.26
C MET A 1 -13.14 -44.80 -23.30
N THR A 2 -13.03 -44.99 -21.98
CA THR A 2 -13.68 -44.11 -20.99
C THR A 2 -12.75 -43.64 -19.89
N LEU A 3 -11.59 -44.29 -19.67
CA LEU A 3 -10.61 -43.88 -18.65
C LEU A 3 -9.79 -42.63 -19.03
N ILE A 4 -9.59 -42.36 -20.32
CA ILE A 4 -8.81 -41.20 -20.81
C ILE A 4 -9.57 -39.87 -20.63
N LYS A 5 -10.90 -39.92 -20.51
CA LYS A 5 -11.74 -38.70 -20.36
C LYS A 5 -11.65 -38.08 -18.97
N TYR A 6 -11.36 -38.87 -17.94
CA TYR A 6 -11.30 -38.38 -16.55
C TYR A 6 -9.93 -37.86 -16.13
N THR A 7 -8.87 -38.24 -16.84
CA THR A 7 -7.52 -37.68 -16.60
C THR A 7 -7.34 -36.28 -17.15
N LEU A 8 -8.17 -35.86 -18.13
CA LEU A 8 -8.09 -34.52 -18.72
C LEU A 8 -8.76 -33.44 -17.85
N THR A 9 -9.70 -33.82 -16.96
CA THR A 9 -10.42 -32.89 -16.07
C THR A 9 -9.66 -32.54 -14.80
N ALA A 10 -8.61 -33.28 -14.42
CA ALA A 10 -7.81 -32.99 -13.23
C ALA A 10 -6.71 -31.92 -13.45
N ALA A 11 -6.44 -31.54 -14.69
CA ALA A 11 -5.33 -30.64 -15.03
C ALA A 11 -5.69 -29.15 -15.01
N LEU A 12 -6.94 -28.77 -14.76
CA LEU A 12 -7.40 -27.37 -14.87
C LEU A 12 -7.45 -26.59 -13.54
N MET A 13 -7.14 -27.22 -12.40
CA MET A 13 -7.12 -26.54 -11.08
C MET A 13 -5.74 -26.02 -10.65
N ALA A 14 -4.77 -25.94 -11.56
CA ALA A 14 -3.55 -25.18 -11.32
C ALA A 14 -3.74 -23.74 -11.84
N THR A 15 -4.78 -23.04 -11.35
CA THR A 15 -4.93 -21.61 -11.59
C THR A 15 -3.85 -20.90 -10.78
N VAL A 16 -2.83 -20.48 -11.51
CA VAL A 16 -1.73 -19.58 -11.16
C VAL A 16 -2.10 -18.66 -9.99
N ALA A 17 -1.46 -18.89 -8.84
CA ALA A 17 -1.34 -17.86 -7.81
C ALA A 17 -0.40 -16.78 -8.36
N MET A 18 -0.92 -15.91 -9.22
CA MET A 18 -0.19 -14.71 -9.62
C MET A 18 -0.07 -13.83 -8.38
N PRO A 19 1.13 -13.35 -8.02
CA PRO A 19 1.22 -12.30 -7.02
C PRO A 19 0.40 -11.12 -7.54
N ALA A 20 -0.56 -10.66 -6.72
CA ALA A 20 -1.25 -9.42 -7.00
C ALA A 20 -0.18 -8.31 -6.91
N LEU A 21 0.32 -7.85 -8.05
CA LEU A 21 1.10 -6.62 -8.14
C LEU A 21 0.14 -5.51 -7.71
N ALA A 22 0.36 -4.96 -6.52
CA ALA A 22 -0.46 -3.88 -6.01
C ALA A 22 -0.08 -2.60 -6.76
N GLU A 23 -0.71 -2.39 -7.91
CA GLU A 23 -0.68 -1.10 -8.60
C GLU A 23 -1.47 -0.09 -7.75
N GLY A 24 -0.79 0.85 -7.12
CA GLY A 24 -1.43 1.80 -6.22
C GLY A 24 -0.50 2.90 -5.72
N GLN A 25 -1.11 3.93 -5.15
CA GLN A 25 -0.41 4.99 -4.43
C GLN A 25 -0.93 4.99 -2.99
N LEU A 26 -0.03 5.22 -2.04
CA LEU A 26 -0.36 5.38 -0.62
C LEU A 26 0.04 6.79 -0.20
N ASN A 27 -0.93 7.59 0.25
CA ASN A 27 -0.71 8.96 0.69
C ASN A 27 -0.54 9.00 2.21
N ILE A 28 0.66 9.34 2.65
CA ILE A 28 1.03 9.38 4.08
C ILE A 28 1.24 10.82 4.52
N TYR A 29 0.54 11.21 5.59
CA TYR A 29 0.79 12.46 6.31
C TYR A 29 1.62 12.10 7.53
N SER A 30 2.84 12.63 7.65
CA SER A 30 3.78 12.23 8.69
C SER A 30 4.33 13.43 9.45
N SER A 31 4.21 13.42 10.77
CA SER A 31 4.93 14.35 11.64
C SER A 31 6.31 13.85 12.08
N ARG A 32 6.71 12.66 11.62
CA ARG A 32 8.08 12.15 11.75
C ARG A 32 8.94 12.70 10.62
N HIS A 33 10.19 13.03 10.95
CA HIS A 33 11.22 13.38 9.98
C HIS A 33 12.53 12.70 10.38
N TYR A 34 12.74 11.48 9.88
CA TYR A 34 13.96 10.71 10.09
C TYR A 34 14.50 10.23 8.76
N ASP A 35 15.79 10.42 8.52
CA ASP A 35 16.47 9.92 7.32
C ASP A 35 16.33 8.40 7.16
N THR A 36 16.15 7.67 8.26
CA THR A 36 15.94 6.22 8.25
C THR A 36 14.57 5.82 7.70
N ASP A 37 13.58 6.71 7.73
CA ASP A 37 12.23 6.41 7.25
C ASP A 37 12.20 6.36 5.70
N GLU A 38 13.11 7.06 5.01
CA GLU A 38 13.23 6.98 3.53
C GLU A 38 13.55 5.57 3.04
N ARG A 39 14.43 4.86 3.74
CA ARG A 39 14.74 3.46 3.42
C ARG A 39 13.54 2.56 3.66
N LEU A 40 12.78 2.79 4.74
CA LEU A 40 11.56 2.04 5.02
C LEU A 40 10.54 2.18 3.88
N TYR A 41 10.31 3.41 3.41
CA TYR A 41 9.36 3.68 2.32
C TYR A 41 9.84 3.14 0.97
N THR A 42 11.14 3.22 0.70
CA THR A 42 11.76 2.61 -0.48
C THR A 42 11.59 1.10 -0.45
N ASP A 43 11.98 0.44 0.65
CA ASP A 43 11.87 -1.01 0.81
C ASP A 43 10.40 -1.48 0.69
N PHE A 44 9.46 -0.70 1.21
CA PHE A 44 8.03 -0.96 1.04
C PHE A 44 7.60 -0.87 -0.42
N THR A 45 8.01 0.19 -1.13
CA THR A 45 7.69 0.38 -2.55
C THR A 45 8.28 -0.75 -3.39
N ASP A 46 9.53 -1.13 -3.15
CA ASP A 46 10.24 -2.20 -3.86
C ASP A 46 9.60 -3.58 -3.65
N GLN A 47 9.09 -3.85 -2.45
CA GLN A 47 8.45 -5.13 -2.12
C GLN A 47 7.01 -5.23 -2.61
N THR A 48 6.27 -4.12 -2.63
CA THR A 48 4.83 -4.13 -2.87
C THR A 48 4.44 -3.61 -4.26
N GLY A 49 5.28 -2.79 -4.88
CA GLY A 49 4.96 -2.01 -6.08
C GLY A 49 4.10 -0.77 -5.81
N ILE A 50 3.77 -0.47 -4.55
CA ILE A 50 2.92 0.67 -4.17
C ILE A 50 3.80 1.91 -3.98
N THR A 51 3.52 2.96 -4.74
CA THR A 51 4.22 4.24 -4.61
C THR A 51 3.77 4.97 -3.35
N ILE A 52 4.72 5.45 -2.54
CA ILE A 52 4.40 6.31 -1.40
C ILE A 52 4.46 7.78 -1.81
N ASN A 53 3.34 8.49 -1.62
CA ASN A 53 3.27 9.94 -1.66
C ASN A 53 3.26 10.46 -0.23
N ARG A 54 4.23 11.29 0.15
CA ARG A 54 4.41 11.71 1.54
C ARG A 54 4.31 13.21 1.69
N ILE A 55 3.58 13.64 2.72
CA ILE A 55 3.52 15.02 3.17
C ILE A 55 4.03 15.06 4.61
N GLU A 56 5.08 15.85 4.80
CA GLU A 56 5.66 16.10 6.13
C GLU A 56 5.14 17.41 6.69
N GLY A 57 4.96 17.48 8.00
CA GLY A 57 4.51 18.69 8.69
C GLY A 57 4.33 18.46 10.19
N LYS A 58 4.00 19.50 10.94
CA LYS A 58 3.68 19.31 12.37
C LYS A 58 2.35 18.57 12.51
N ALA A 59 2.19 17.82 13.60
CA ALA A 59 0.97 17.04 13.84
C ALA A 59 -0.30 17.90 13.77
N ASP A 60 -0.32 19.06 14.44
CA ASP A 60 -1.46 19.99 14.44
C ASP A 60 -1.76 20.54 13.04
N GLU A 61 -0.73 20.83 12.25
CA GLU A 61 -0.86 21.36 10.88
C GLU A 61 -1.46 20.28 9.95
N LEU A 62 -0.95 19.04 10.05
CA LEU A 62 -1.45 17.91 9.27
C LEU A 62 -2.89 17.55 9.65
N LEU A 63 -3.23 17.61 10.93
CA LEU A 63 -4.59 17.36 11.40
C LEU A 63 -5.56 18.45 10.93
N ALA A 64 -5.18 19.73 11.07
CA ALA A 64 -5.99 20.85 10.59
C ALA A 64 -6.20 20.77 9.07
N ARG A 65 -5.18 20.37 8.32
CA ARG A 65 -5.28 20.13 6.88
C ARG A 65 -6.26 18.99 6.56
N MET A 66 -6.13 17.82 7.19
CA MET A 66 -7.05 16.70 6.97
C MET A 66 -8.49 17.09 7.29
N GLN A 67 -8.71 17.86 8.37
CA GLN A 67 -10.04 18.39 8.71
C GLN A 67 -10.58 19.35 7.64
N ALA A 68 -9.72 20.23 7.09
CA ALA A 68 -10.09 21.15 6.02
C ALA A 68 -10.41 20.42 4.70
N GLU A 69 -9.69 19.34 4.39
CA GLU A 69 -9.93 18.50 3.22
C GLU A 69 -11.20 17.63 3.38
N GLY A 70 -11.55 17.26 4.61
CA GLY A 70 -12.76 16.53 4.96
C GLY A 70 -12.85 15.18 4.24
N ALA A 71 -14.02 14.88 3.67
CA ALA A 71 -14.25 13.64 2.92
C ALA A 71 -13.42 13.50 1.64
N ASN A 72 -12.77 14.59 1.20
CA ASN A 72 -11.91 14.61 0.01
C ASN A 72 -10.42 14.55 0.37
N SER A 73 -10.06 14.33 1.64
CA SER A 73 -8.66 14.20 2.01
C SER A 73 -8.03 13.04 1.24
N PRO A 74 -6.91 13.27 0.55
CA PRO A 74 -6.20 12.19 -0.12
C PRO A 74 -5.44 11.32 0.89
N ALA A 75 -5.34 11.71 2.17
CA ALA A 75 -4.55 11.01 3.17
C ALA A 75 -5.14 9.62 3.51
N ASP A 76 -4.32 8.59 3.35
CA ASP A 76 -4.68 7.21 3.72
C ASP A 76 -4.21 6.88 5.14
N VAL A 77 -3.06 7.43 5.54
CA VAL A 77 -2.44 7.18 6.85
C VAL A 77 -1.91 8.48 7.44
N LEU A 78 -2.21 8.72 8.72
CA LEU A 78 -1.57 9.74 9.54
C LEU A 78 -0.57 9.07 10.50
N ILE A 79 0.69 9.45 10.41
CA ILE A 79 1.75 9.03 11.33
C ILE A 79 2.13 10.22 12.20
N THR A 80 1.99 10.07 13.52
CA THR A 80 2.34 11.12 14.47
C THR A 80 3.32 10.63 15.53
N VAL A 81 3.91 11.56 16.28
CA VAL A 81 4.73 11.30 17.46
C VAL A 81 4.04 11.93 18.66
N ASP A 82 3.99 11.19 19.77
CA ASP A 82 3.51 11.71 21.03
C ASP A 82 4.74 12.22 21.80
N THR A 83 4.80 13.53 22.04
CA THR A 83 5.81 14.17 22.91
C THR A 83 5.12 15.09 23.88
#